data_AF-A0A9D4BDD0-F1
#
_entry.id   AF-A0A9D4BDD0-F1
#
_cell.length_a   1.000
_cell.length_b   1.000
_cell.length_c   1.000
_cell.angle_alpha   90.00
_cell.angle_beta   90.00
_cell.angle_gamma   90.00
#
_symmetry.space_group_name_H-M   'P 1'
#
loop_
_entity.id
_entity.type
_entity.pdbx_description
1 polymer ?
#
loop_
_entity_poly.entity_id
_entity_poly.type
_entity_poly.pdbx_seq_one_letter_code
_entity_poly.pdbx_strand_id
1 'polypeptide(L)'
;MIDDTKTLLRDLLSEYNKNVRPVRKHDDTVNVTVQMYVKSIQEFDEVSENFSVVAGFSIIWKDISMMWDPAGYGGAYQILTSYDDVWVPELILTSPSDDVESLGATWNRIRYYADGTAVWIPVKLV
;
A
#
# COMPACT_ATOMS: atom_id res chain seq x y z
N MET A 1 -24.02 -5.54 -5.13
CA MET A 1 -24.54 -6.27 -3.95
C MET A 1 -23.35 -6.79 -3.14
N ILE A 2 -23.46 -6.97 -1.82
CA ILE A 2 -22.34 -7.43 -0.96
C ILE A 2 -21.75 -8.77 -1.46
N ASP A 3 -22.58 -9.63 -2.06
CA ASP A 3 -22.14 -10.91 -2.61
C ASP A 3 -21.26 -10.77 -3.86
N ASP A 4 -21.39 -9.69 -4.64
CA ASP A 4 -20.55 -9.43 -5.81
C ASP A 4 -19.10 -9.14 -5.38
N THR A 5 -18.92 -8.36 -4.30
CA THR A 5 -17.60 -8.03 -3.76
C THR A 5 -16.92 -9.24 -3.12
N LYS A 6 -17.68 -10.11 -2.45
CA LYS A 6 -17.14 -11.38 -1.93
C LYS A 6 -16.68 -12.30 -3.06
N THR A 7 -17.47 -12.40 -4.11
CA THR A 7 -17.14 -13.20 -5.30
C THR A 7 -15.90 -12.65 -5.98
N LEU A 8 -15.84 -11.33 -6.20
CA LEU A 8 -14.66 -10.64 -6.74
C LEU A 8 -13.38 -10.93 -5.93
N LEU A 9 -13.43 -10.76 -4.61
CA LEU A 9 -12.27 -11.02 -3.75
C LEU A 9 -11.81 -12.48 -3.83
N ARG A 10 -12.76 -13.43 -3.81
CA ARG A 10 -12.44 -14.85 -3.95
C ARG A 10 -11.78 -15.14 -5.29
N ASP A 11 -12.32 -14.59 -6.37
CA ASP A 11 -11.83 -14.85 -7.72
C ASP A 11 -10.41 -14.26 -7.90
N LEU A 12 -10.19 -13.01 -7.46
CA LEU A 12 -8.87 -12.37 -7.51
C LEU A 12 -7.81 -13.10 -6.66
N LEU A 13 -8.18 -13.51 -5.43
CA LEU A 13 -7.22 -14.07 -4.48
C LEU A 13 -6.96 -15.58 -4.65
N SER A 14 -7.78 -16.28 -5.44
CA SER A 14 -7.66 -17.74 -5.62
C SER A 14 -6.28 -18.20 -6.13
N GLU A 15 -5.72 -17.46 -7.08
CA GLU A 15 -4.41 -17.73 -7.70
C GLU A 15 -3.36 -16.65 -7.35
N TYR A 16 -3.69 -15.76 -6.41
CA TYR A 16 -2.81 -14.66 -6.04
C TYR A 16 -1.68 -15.14 -5.13
N ASN A 17 -0.44 -14.91 -5.55
CA ASN A 17 0.73 -15.20 -4.72
C ASN A 17 1.41 -13.91 -4.28
N LYS A 18 1.19 -13.51 -3.02
CA LYS A 18 1.76 -12.30 -2.42
C LYS A 18 3.29 -12.27 -2.36
N ASN A 19 3.97 -13.39 -2.57
CA ASN A 19 5.43 -13.45 -2.58
C ASN A 19 6.01 -13.16 -3.98
N VAL A 20 5.16 -12.93 -4.99
CA VAL A 20 5.57 -12.64 -6.37
C VAL A 20 5.23 -11.20 -6.71
N ARG A 21 6.20 -10.45 -7.26
CA ARG A 21 5.99 -9.06 -7.71
C ARG A 21 4.90 -9.01 -8.78
N PRO A 22 3.95 -8.06 -8.73
CA PRO A 22 2.79 -8.05 -9.61
C PRO A 22 3.10 -7.39 -10.96
N VAL A 23 3.93 -8.06 -11.75
CA VAL A 23 4.39 -7.62 -13.08
C VAL A 23 4.14 -8.68 -14.14
N ARG A 24 4.07 -8.28 -15.42
CA ARG A 24 3.77 -9.21 -16.53
C ARG A 24 4.94 -10.12 -16.83
N LYS A 25 6.17 -9.57 -16.79
CA LYS A 25 7.42 -10.29 -16.99
C LYS A 25 8.32 -10.06 -15.79
N HIS A 26 9.16 -11.03 -15.47
CA HIS A 26 10.11 -10.90 -14.35
C HIS A 26 11.09 -9.72 -14.51
N ASP A 27 11.40 -9.34 -15.74
CA ASP A 27 12.29 -8.21 -16.06
C ASP A 27 11.60 -6.84 -15.95
N ASP A 28 10.27 -6.80 -15.79
CA ASP A 28 9.54 -5.56 -15.62
C ASP A 28 9.73 -5.00 -14.19
N THR A 29 9.60 -3.68 -14.08
CA THR A 29 9.75 -2.95 -12.80
C THR A 29 8.37 -2.62 -12.21
N VAL A 30 8.21 -2.82 -10.89
CA VAL A 30 7.08 -2.25 -10.15
C VAL A 30 7.40 -0.80 -9.84
N ASN A 31 6.67 0.14 -10.45
CA ASN A 31 6.80 1.54 -10.11
C ASN A 31 6.00 1.84 -8.84
N VAL A 32 6.71 2.29 -7.79
CA VAL A 32 6.12 2.65 -6.50
C VAL A 32 6.21 4.17 -6.34
N THR A 33 5.06 4.82 -6.20
CA THR A 33 4.97 6.24 -5.88
C THR A 33 4.79 6.41 -4.38
N VAL A 34 5.70 7.14 -3.74
CA VAL A 34 5.59 7.51 -2.32
C VAL A 34 5.30 9.00 -2.22
N GLN A 35 4.21 9.34 -1.56
CA GLN A 35 3.81 10.71 -1.26
C GLN A 35 3.89 10.92 0.24
N MET A 36 4.57 11.98 0.66
CA MET A 36 4.72 12.36 2.07
C MET A 36 3.99 13.68 2.32
N TYR A 37 3.22 13.73 3.40
CA TYR A 37 2.49 14.91 3.84
C TYR A 37 2.95 15.28 5.25
N VAL A 38 3.69 16.39 5.38
CA VAL A 38 4.08 16.91 6.70
C VAL A 38 2.87 17.58 7.34
N LYS A 39 2.45 17.04 8.48
CA LYS A 39 1.34 17.53 9.29
C LYS A 39 1.79 18.60 10.28
N SER A 40 2.93 18.41 10.94
CA SER A 40 3.51 19.38 11.87
C SER A 40 4.99 19.14 12.08
N ILE A 41 5.74 20.21 12.42
CA ILE A 41 7.10 20.12 12.94
C ILE A 41 6.98 19.96 14.47
N GLN A 42 7.55 18.88 15.02
CA GLN A 42 7.58 18.67 16.48
C GLN A 42 8.76 19.41 17.11
N GLU A 43 9.94 19.25 16.52
CA GLU A 43 11.18 19.79 17.09
C GLU A 43 12.16 20.12 15.96
N PHE A 44 12.89 21.20 16.16
CA PHE A 44 14.04 21.56 15.36
C PHE A 44 15.12 22.08 16.29
N ASP A 45 16.16 21.28 16.46
CA ASP A 45 17.36 21.64 17.22
C ASP A 45 18.53 21.74 16.25
N GLU A 46 18.89 22.97 15.91
CA GLU A 46 20.01 23.27 15.02
C GLU A 46 21.35 22.82 15.60
N VAL A 47 21.48 22.75 16.93
CA VAL A 47 22.75 22.42 17.60
C VAL A 47 22.98 20.91 17.59
N SER A 48 21.94 20.12 17.82
CA SER A 48 22.01 18.65 17.72
C SER A 48 21.74 18.10 16.32
N GLU A 49 21.50 19.00 15.34
CA GLU A 49 21.11 18.67 13.96
C GLU A 49 19.86 17.76 13.89
N ASN A 50 18.99 17.84 14.91
CA ASN A 50 17.81 17.01 15.01
C ASN A 50 16.57 17.73 14.46
N PHE A 51 15.84 17.04 13.59
CA PHE A 51 14.60 17.54 12.99
C PHE A 51 13.51 16.46 13.04
N SER A 52 12.49 16.71 13.85
CA SER A 52 11.39 15.77 14.11
C SER A 52 10.09 16.30 13.54
N VAL A 53 9.39 15.49 12.75
CA VAL A 53 8.13 15.87 12.09
C VAL A 53 7.08 14.79 12.18
N VAL A 54 5.83 15.22 12.31
CA VAL A 54 4.67 14.37 12.04
C VAL A 54 4.39 14.35 10.56
N ALA A 55 4.60 13.20 9.93
CA ALA A 55 4.32 12.98 8.52
C ALA A 55 3.35 11.81 8.32
N GLY A 56 2.48 11.94 7.32
CA GLY A 56 1.70 10.84 6.78
C GLY A 56 2.27 10.40 5.42
N PHE A 57 2.13 9.12 5.09
CA PHE A 57 2.56 8.58 3.81
C PHE A 57 1.39 7.99 3.02
N SER A 58 1.45 8.12 1.70
CA SER A 58 0.60 7.43 0.74
C SER A 58 1.49 6.71 -0.26
N ILE A 59 1.35 5.40 -0.35
CA ILE A 59 2.13 4.53 -1.21
C ILE A 59 1.20 3.96 -2.27
N ILE A 60 1.57 4.16 -3.54
CA ILE A 60 0.75 3.84 -4.69
C ILE A 60 1.57 2.99 -5.66
N TRP A 61 1.03 1.85 -6.07
CA TRP A 61 1.66 0.99 -7.09
C TRP A 61 0.60 0.38 -8.00
N LYS A 62 1.06 -0.31 -9.04
CA LYS A 62 0.23 -1.07 -9.96
C LYS A 62 0.39 -2.56 -9.71
N ASP A 63 -0.73 -3.25 -9.52
CA ASP A 63 -0.79 -4.71 -9.44
C ASP A 63 -1.66 -5.25 -10.59
N ILE A 64 -1.02 -5.94 -11.53
CA ILE A 64 -1.72 -6.46 -12.71
C ILE A 64 -2.63 -7.65 -12.39
N SER A 65 -2.38 -8.34 -11.28
CA SER A 65 -3.15 -9.52 -10.85
C SER A 65 -4.42 -9.11 -10.12
N MET A 66 -4.51 -7.85 -9.68
CA MET A 66 -5.66 -7.24 -9.00
C MET A 66 -6.48 -6.33 -9.92
N MET A 67 -6.64 -6.73 -11.19
CA MET A 67 -7.46 -6.01 -12.19
C MET A 67 -8.77 -6.76 -12.45
N TRP A 68 -9.88 -6.03 -12.62
CA TRP A 68 -11.17 -6.64 -12.98
C TRP A 68 -12.05 -5.66 -13.78
N ASP A 69 -13.08 -6.19 -14.42
CA ASP A 69 -14.14 -5.38 -15.04
C ASP A 69 -15.27 -5.12 -14.02
N PRO A 70 -15.52 -3.88 -13.60
CA PRO A 70 -16.61 -3.55 -12.67
C PRO A 70 -17.98 -4.05 -13.14
N ALA A 71 -18.23 -4.12 -14.45
CA ALA A 71 -19.51 -4.57 -14.99
C ALA A 71 -19.82 -6.04 -14.62
N GLY A 72 -18.78 -6.87 -14.45
CA GLY A 72 -18.93 -8.27 -14.02
C GLY A 72 -19.24 -8.45 -12.53
N TYR A 73 -19.06 -7.41 -11.72
CA TYR A 73 -19.13 -7.49 -10.26
C TYR A 73 -20.03 -6.38 -9.67
N GLY A 74 -21.20 -6.17 -10.28
CA GLY A 74 -22.21 -5.26 -9.76
C GLY A 74 -21.78 -3.79 -9.71
N GLY A 75 -20.83 -3.38 -10.56
CA GLY A 75 -20.28 -2.03 -10.62
C GLY A 75 -19.23 -1.73 -9.55
N ALA A 76 -18.66 -2.75 -8.90
CA ALA A 76 -17.61 -2.55 -7.90
C ALA A 76 -16.35 -1.96 -8.56
N TYR A 77 -16.09 -0.66 -8.37
CA TYR A 77 -14.90 0.01 -8.91
C TYR A 77 -13.68 -0.05 -7.97
N GLN A 78 -13.91 -0.36 -6.70
CA GLN A 78 -12.86 -0.48 -5.69
C GLN A 78 -13.19 -1.56 -4.67
N ILE A 79 -12.15 -2.14 -4.09
CA ILE A 79 -12.22 -3.12 -3.01
C ILE A 79 -11.18 -2.82 -1.93
N LEU A 80 -11.35 -3.44 -0.77
CA LEU A 80 -10.36 -3.42 0.32
C LEU A 80 -9.88 -4.85 0.56
N THR A 81 -8.57 -4.99 0.76
CA THR A 81 -7.91 -6.26 1.12
C THR A 81 -7.14 -6.09 2.42
N SER A 82 -6.85 -7.20 3.10
CA SER A 82 -5.88 -7.19 4.20
C SER A 82 -4.48 -6.96 3.64
N TYR A 83 -3.64 -6.21 4.36
CA TYR A 83 -2.21 -6.08 4.06
C TYR A 83 -1.54 -7.47 3.92
N ASP A 84 -1.94 -8.44 4.75
CA ASP A 84 -1.32 -9.77 4.80
C ASP A 84 -1.72 -10.69 3.64
N ASP A 85 -2.74 -10.35 2.85
CA ASP A 85 -3.26 -11.21 1.79
C ASP A 85 -2.68 -10.87 0.41
N VAL A 86 -2.01 -9.72 0.28
CA VAL A 86 -1.58 -9.17 -1.01
C VAL A 86 -0.09 -8.81 -0.99
N TRP A 87 0.52 -8.67 -2.17
CA TRP A 87 1.88 -8.13 -2.28
C TRP A 87 1.85 -6.65 -1.91
N VAL A 88 2.79 -6.23 -1.06
CA VAL A 88 2.98 -4.83 -0.67
C VAL A 88 4.48 -4.55 -0.75
N PRO A 89 4.92 -3.40 -1.32
CA PRO A 89 6.33 -3.08 -1.37
C PRO A 89 6.89 -2.93 0.05
N GLU A 90 8.02 -3.59 0.32
CA GLU A 90 8.75 -3.41 1.56
C GLU A 90 9.38 -2.01 1.56
N LEU A 91 8.94 -1.18 2.51
CA LEU A 91 9.43 0.18 2.70
C LEU A 91 9.87 0.36 4.14
N ILE A 92 11.09 0.80 4.31
CA ILE A 92 11.75 0.98 5.60
C ILE A 92 12.00 2.47 5.80
N LEU A 93 11.63 2.99 6.97
CA LEU A 93 12.09 4.30 7.40
C LEU A 93 13.38 4.14 8.17
N THR A 94 14.43 4.83 7.74
CA THR A 94 15.70 4.91 8.46
C THR A 94 15.81 6.31 9.07
N SER A 95 15.72 6.39 10.40
CA SER A 95 16.13 7.58 11.16
C SER A 95 17.60 7.44 11.60
N PRO A 96 18.28 8.56 11.96
CA PRO A 96 19.63 8.49 12.56
C PRO A 96 19.66 7.77 13.92
N SER A 97 18.55 7.75 14.65
CA SER A 97 18.34 6.81 15.75
C SER A 97 18.16 5.40 15.16
N ASP A 98 19.05 4.47 15.54
CA ASP A 98 19.27 3.12 14.99
C ASP A 98 18.06 2.17 14.87
N ASP A 99 16.83 2.62 15.13
CA ASP A 99 15.63 1.81 15.07
C ASP A 99 15.09 1.72 13.64
N VAL A 100 15.34 0.58 13.00
CA VAL A 100 14.71 0.20 11.74
C VAL A 100 13.27 -0.19 12.02
N GLU A 101 12.32 0.63 11.57
CA GLU A 101 10.90 0.35 11.75
C GLU A 101 10.15 0.24 10.42
N SER A 102 9.29 -0.77 10.32
CA SER A 102 8.34 -0.90 9.21
C SER A 102 7.33 0.25 9.24
N LEU A 103 6.95 0.73 8.06
CA LEU A 103 5.82 1.64 7.89
C LEU A 103 4.47 0.97 8.19
N GLY A 104 4.40 -0.37 8.10
CA GLY A 104 3.16 -1.11 8.15
C GLY A 104 2.86 -1.83 9.44
N ALA A 105 1.56 -1.93 9.73
CA ALA A 105 1.00 -2.81 10.74
C ALA A 105 -0.04 -3.75 10.09
N THR A 106 -0.21 -4.93 10.67
CA THR A 106 -1.06 -6.02 10.16
C THR A 106 -2.55 -5.66 10.06
N TRP A 107 -3.01 -4.61 10.76
CA TRP A 107 -4.39 -4.12 10.67
C TRP A 107 -4.62 -3.19 9.46
N ASN A 108 -3.57 -2.81 8.73
CA ASN A 108 -3.69 -1.96 7.56
C ASN A 108 -4.47 -2.65 6.43
N ARG A 109 -5.24 -1.87 5.69
CA ARG A 109 -5.94 -2.32 4.48
C ARG A 109 -5.34 -1.68 3.25
N ILE A 110 -5.29 -2.45 2.16
CA ILE A 110 -4.92 -1.95 0.84
C ILE A 110 -6.18 -1.70 0.04
N ARG A 111 -6.32 -0.49 -0.50
CA ARG A 111 -7.39 -0.14 -1.42
C ARG A 111 -6.94 -0.45 -2.84
N TYR A 112 -7.68 -1.32 -3.51
CA TYR A 112 -7.49 -1.59 -4.93
C TYR A 112 -8.59 -0.92 -5.75
N TYR A 113 -8.22 -0.35 -6.89
CA TYR A 113 -9.12 0.10 -7.93
C TYR A 113 -9.17 -0.94 -9.05
N ALA A 114 -10.27 -0.95 -9.82
CA ALA A 114 -10.53 -1.94 -10.87
C ALA A 114 -9.43 -2.03 -11.93
N ASP A 115 -8.69 -0.94 -12.13
CA ASP A 115 -7.58 -0.90 -13.05
C ASP A 115 -6.30 -1.55 -12.48
N GLY A 116 -6.29 -2.06 -11.25
CA GLY A 116 -5.12 -2.63 -10.57
C GLY A 116 -4.29 -1.62 -9.79
N THR A 117 -4.73 -0.36 -9.69
CA THR A 117 -4.04 0.62 -8.85
C THR A 117 -4.26 0.28 -7.38
N ALA A 118 -3.18 0.09 -6.65
CA ALA A 118 -3.17 -0.16 -5.22
C ALA A 118 -2.77 1.11 -4.48
N VAL A 119 -3.49 1.42 -3.40
CA VAL A 119 -3.20 2.55 -2.51
C VAL A 119 -3.12 2.05 -1.08
N TRP A 120 -1.98 2.29 -0.47
CA TRP A 120 -1.70 2.00 0.93
C TRP A 120 -1.35 3.28 1.67
N ILE A 121 -2.11 3.57 2.72
CA ILE A 121 -1.84 4.68 3.64
C ILE A 121 -1.43 4.04 4.97
N PRO A 122 -0.12 3.82 5.21
CA PRO A 122 0.35 3.36 6.50
C PRO A 122 0.02 4.45 7.53
N VAL A 123 -0.83 4.11 8.48
CA VAL A 123 -1.09 5.01 9.60
C VAL A 123 0.06 4.83 10.59
N LYS A 124 1.07 5.67 10.44
CA LYS A 124 2.10 5.87 11.45
C LYS A 124 2.29 7.37 11.63
N LEU A 125 2.07 7.85 12.84
CA LEU A 125 2.47 9.19 13.25
C LEU A 125 3.94 9.04 13.66
N VAL A 126 4.85 9.46 12.78
CA VAL A 126 6.24 9.73 13.19
C VAL A 126 6.33 11.11 13.83
#